data_AF-A0A538L9P8-F1
#
_entry.id   AF-A0A538L9P8-F1
#
_cell.length_a   1.000
_cell.length_b   1.000
_cell.length_c   1.000
_cell.angle_alpha   90.00
_cell.angle_beta   90.00
_cell.angle_gamma   90.00
#
_symmetry.space_group_name_H-M   'P 1'
#
loop_
_entity.id
_entity.type
_entity.pdbx_description
1 polymer ?
#
loop_
_entity_poly.entity_id
_entity_poly.type
_entity_poly.pdbx_seq_one_letter_code
_entity_poly.pdbx_strand_id
1 'polypeptide(L)' 'FSNSGSVYWTPGTGAWSIHGAIRARWASMGWERSCLGYPVSDEFAISIGRQSNLQRGAITWNASTGATRSSC' A
#
# COMPACT_ATOMS: atom_id res chain seq x y z
N PHE A 1 2.42 11.04 17.63
CA PHE A 1 3.12 10.81 16.35
C PHE A 1 2.54 9.56 15.70
N SER A 2 1.78 9.68 14.61
CA SER A 2 1.14 8.55 13.90
C SER A 2 1.94 8.13 12.66
N ASN A 3 3.27 8.29 12.69
CA ASN A 3 4.15 8.05 11.54
C ASN A 3 4.48 6.56 11.38
N SER A 4 3.46 5.73 11.16
CA SER A 4 3.63 4.31 10.83
C SER A 4 3.93 4.14 9.34
N GLY A 5 5.07 4.68 8.89
CA GLY A 5 5.61 4.46 7.56
C GLY A 5 6.62 3.33 7.54
N SER A 6 6.66 2.57 6.44
CA SER A 6 7.71 1.59 6.19
C SER A 6 8.24 1.79 4.77
N VAL A 7 9.56 1.68 4.62
CA VAL A 7 10.21 1.68 3.31
C VAL A 7 10.62 0.25 3.03
N TYR A 8 10.19 -0.28 1.89
CA TYR A 8 10.51 -1.62 1.43
C TYR A 8 11.40 -1.53 0.20
N TRP A 9 12.54 -2.21 0.25
CA TRP A 9 13.45 -2.33 -0.88
C TRP A 9 13.52 -3.78 -1.36
N THR A 10 13.39 -3.99 -2.67
CA THR A 10 13.73 -5.27 -3.29
C THR A 10 14.56 -5.04 -4.56
N PRO A 11 15.42 -6.01 -4.96
CA PRO A 11 16.18 -5.90 -6.21
C PRO A 11 15.30 -5.75 -7.46
N GLY A 12 14.09 -6.31 -7.43
CA GLY A 12 13.18 -6.33 -8.58
C GLY A 12 12.25 -5.13 -8.69
N THR A 13 12.03 -4.38 -7.60
CA THR A 13 11.08 -3.26 -7.59
C THR A 13 11.72 -1.93 -7.22
N GLY A 14 12.84 -1.91 -6.50
CA GLY A 14 13.42 -0.69 -5.93
C GLY A 14 12.93 -0.42 -4.50
N ALA A 15 13.23 0.77 -3.97
CA ALA A 15 12.78 1.21 -2.65
C ALA A 15 11.48 2.00 -2.76
N TRP A 16 10.45 1.58 -2.04
CA TRP A 16 9.13 2.21 -2.03
C TRP A 16 8.63 2.41 -0.61
N SER A 17 8.02 3.57 -0.38
CA SER A 17 7.39 3.91 0.88
C SER A 17 5.91 3.48 0.90
N ILE A 18 5.50 2.87 2.01
CA ILE A 18 4.11 2.52 2.28
C ILE A 18 3.77 2.90 3.71
N HIS A 19 2.67 3.62 3.91
CA HIS A 19 2.32 4.19 5.19
C HIS A 19 0.81 4.20 5.46
N GLY A 20 0.43 4.62 6.67
CA GLY A 20 -0.96 4.88 7.03
C GLY A 20 -1.89 3.67 6.90
N ALA A 21 -3.13 3.93 6.46
CA ALA A 21 -4.18 2.92 6.35
C ALA A 21 -3.84 1.85 5.29
N ILE A 22 -3.18 2.25 4.19
CA ILE A 22 -2.75 1.33 3.12
C ILE A 22 -1.77 0.30 3.68
N ARG A 23 -0.77 0.75 4.45
CA ARG A 23 0.17 -0.15 5.14
C ARG A 23 -0.56 -1.07 6.11
N ALA A 24 -1.48 -0.55 6.91
CA ALA A 24 -2.24 -1.35 7.87
C ALA A 24 -3.06 -2.45 7.17
N ARG A 25 -3.67 -2.13 6.02
CA ARG A 25 -4.38 -3.11 5.20
C ARG A 25 -3.44 -4.18 4.67
N TRP A 26 -2.32 -3.78 4.08
CA TRP A 26 -1.32 -4.72 3.57
C TRP A 26 -0.77 -5.63 4.67
N ALA A 27 -0.52 -5.07 5.85
CA ALA A 27 -0.13 -5.82 7.05
C ALA A 27 -1.17 -6.88 7.44
N SER A 28 -2.45 -6.52 7.46
CA SER A 28 -3.54 -7.44 7.80
C SER A 28 -3.69 -8.59 6.80
N MET A 29 -3.18 -8.42 5.57
CA MET A 29 -3.20 -9.45 4.53
C MET A 29 -1.97 -10.35 4.55
N GLY A 30 -1.02 -10.13 5.46
CA GLY A 30 0.22 -10.90 5.53
C GLY A 30 1.40 -10.31 4.76
N TRP A 31 1.39 -8.98 4.52
CA TRP A 31 2.51 -8.26 3.90
C TRP A 31 2.86 -8.80 2.50
N GLU A 32 4.15 -8.96 2.19
CA GLU A 32 4.65 -9.50 0.93
C GLU A 32 4.19 -10.92 0.63
N ARG A 33 3.75 -11.67 1.65
CA ARG A 33 3.19 -13.03 1.48
C ARG A 33 1.72 -13.01 1.03
N SER A 34 1.09 -11.84 1.02
CA SER A 34 -0.27 -11.68 0.49
C SER A 34 -0.31 -11.87 -1.02
N CYS A 35 -1.51 -11.98 -1.59
CA CYS A 35 -1.71 -12.03 -3.03
C CYS A 35 -1.16 -10.81 -3.78
N LEU A 36 -0.92 -9.68 -3.10
CA LEU A 36 -0.46 -8.43 -3.69
C LEU A 36 1.06 -8.38 -3.94
N GLY A 37 1.85 -9.10 -3.14
CA GLY A 37 3.31 -9.03 -3.18
C GLY A 37 3.89 -7.74 -2.58
N TYR A 38 5.05 -7.31 -3.10
CA TYR A 38 5.75 -6.11 -2.63
C TYR A 38 5.19 -4.82 -3.24
N PRO A 39 5.38 -3.66 -2.57
CA PRO A 39 5.10 -2.36 -3.17
C PRO A 39 5.96 -2.12 -4.42
N VAL A 40 5.37 -1.48 -5.41
CA VAL A 40 6.04 -1.03 -6.66
C VAL A 40 5.85 0.46 -6.92
N SER A 41 5.18 1.17 -6.02
CA SER A 41 5.04 2.62 -6.05
C SER A 41 4.92 3.16 -4.64
N ASP A 42 5.25 4.44 -4.47
CA ASP A 42 4.81 5.21 -3.31
C ASP A 42 3.28 5.38 -3.30
N GLU A 43 2.75 5.90 -2.19
CA GLU A 43 1.35 6.29 -2.08
C GLU A 43 1.08 7.60 -2.85
N PHE A 44 0.25 7.53 -3.89
CA PHE A 44 -0.13 8.67 -4.72
C PHE A 44 -1.61 9.01 -4.61
N ALA A 45 -1.97 10.26 -4.89
CA ALA A 45 -3.35 10.73 -4.83
C ALA A 45 -4.16 10.25 -6.04
N ILE A 46 -5.42 9.89 -5.79
CA ILE A 46 -6.43 9.57 -6.81
C ILE A 46 -7.74 10.31 -6.47
N SER A 47 -8.70 10.30 -7.39
CA SER A 47 -9.98 11.03 -7.23
C SER A 47 -10.75 10.72 -5.95
N ILE A 48 -10.67 9.48 -5.45
CA ILE A 48 -11.39 9.04 -4.24
C ILE A 48 -10.53 9.03 -2.97
N GLY A 49 -9.24 9.35 -3.06
CA GLY A 49 -8.31 9.29 -1.93
C GLY A 49 -6.88 9.03 -2.36
N ARG A 50 -6.30 7.92 -1.91
CA ARG A 50 -4.89 7.56 -2.20
C ARG A 50 -4.76 6.10 -2.60
N GLN A 51 -3.71 5.77 -3.34
CA GLN A 51 -3.44 4.41 -3.77
C GLN A 51 -1.94 4.12 -3.73
N SER A 52 -1.59 2.88 -3.41
CA SER A 52 -0.27 2.30 -3.65
C SER A 52 -0.42 1.08 -4.55
N ASN A 53 0.42 0.98 -5.57
CA ASN A 53 0.50 -0.19 -6.42
C ASN A 53 1.46 -1.21 -5.81
N LEU A 54 1.08 -2.48 -5.92
CA LEU A 54 1.88 -3.63 -5.50
C LEU A 54 2.11 -4.54 -6.71
N GLN A 55 3.08 -5.45 -6.62
CA GLN A 55 3.53 -6.29 -7.73
C GLN A 55 2.40 -7.00 -8.48
N ARG A 56 1.32 -7.37 -7.78
CA ARG A 56 0.21 -8.15 -8.33
C ARG A 56 -1.15 -7.46 -8.16
N GLY A 57 -1.16 -6.17 -7.85
CA GLY A 57 -2.41 -5.49 -7.54
C GLY A 57 -2.25 -4.08 -6.99
N ALA A 58 -3.24 -3.61 -6.25
CA ALA A 58 -3.22 -2.31 -5.63
C ALA A 58 -3.99 -2.30 -4.32
N ILE A 59 -3.63 -1.37 -3.44
CA ILE A 59 -4.45 -1.00 -2.30
C ILE A 59 -4.83 0.47 -2.46
N THR A 60 -6.13 0.72 -2.40
CA THR A 60 -6.71 2.05 -2.50
C THR A 60 -7.33 2.42 -1.17
N TRP A 61 -6.96 3.57 -0.63
CA TRP A 61 -7.60 4.22 0.49
C TRP A 61 -8.58 5.28 0.01
N ASN A 62 -9.80 5.24 0.56
CA ASN A 62 -10.82 6.21 0.28
C ASN A 62 -10.81 7.31 1.36
N ALA A 63 -10.68 8.57 0.94
CA ALA A 63 -10.59 9.71 1.85
C ALA A 63 -11.92 10.10 2.49
N SER A 64 -13.05 9.83 1.83
CA SER A 64 -14.38 10.17 2.36
C SER A 64 -14.91 9.16 3.37
N THR A 65 -14.52 7.88 3.27
CA THR A 65 -14.97 6.82 4.19
C THR A 65 -13.88 6.32 5.13
N GLY A 66 -12.61 6.64 4.87
CA GLY A 66 -11.46 6.08 5.57
C GLY A 66 -11.19 4.60 5.25
N ALA A 67 -11.97 3.98 4.35
CA ALA A 67 -11.88 2.56 4.06
C ALA A 67 -10.76 2.23 3.07
N THR A 68 -10.10 1.10 3.25
CA THR A 68 -9.11 0.56 2.31
C THR A 68 -9.71 -0.61 1.51
N ARG A 69 -9.50 -0.60 0.19
CA ARG A 69 -9.83 -1.71 -0.71
C ARG A 69 -8.54 -2.28 -1.28
N SER A 70 -8.43 -3.60 -1.25
CA SER A 70 -7.30 -4.36 -1.81
C SER A 70 -7.78 -5.13 -3.03
N SER A 71 -7.08 -5.02 -4.17
CA SER A 71 -7.37 -5.78 -5.38
C SER A 71 -6.18 -6.67 -5.74
N CYS A 72 -6.41 -7.98 -5.70
CA CYS A 72 -5.68 -9.05 -6.37
C CYS A 72 -6.69 -9.73 -7.31
#